data_AF-A0A524Q0Q3-F1
#
_entry.id   AF-A0A524Q0Q3-F1
#
_cell.length_a   1.000
_cell.length_b   1.000
_cell.length_c   1.000
_cell.angle_alpha   90.00
_cell.angle_beta   90.00
_cell.angle_gamma   90.00
#
_symmetry.space_group_name_H-M   'P 1'
#
loop_
_entity.id
_entity.type
_entity.pdbx_description
1 polymer ?
#
loop_
_entity_poly.entity_id
_entity_poly.type
_entity_poly.pdbx_seq_one_letter_code
_entity_poly.pdbx_strand_id
1 'polypeptide(L)'
;MPVTNLMHDIIINTVDEVLKKEDKNEIAGVNRDEIIAYVLNRVPPKYVTSERGLLYGILDAKYKIQQQVDILLLIYEAIQKIFHRRDSNTAIKEVATPGKTSYLPHIIGQVIEETTLSVIPDVEVSLMRGGSRAVMVDSDWENPSRTKLSTRGHYHFWPQFIESEMKNTPSVPFTITFQHP
;
A
#
# COMPACT_ATOMS: atom_id res chain seq x y z
N MET A 1 23.56 -1.14 15.49
CA MET A 1 22.71 -0.74 14.36
C MET A 1 21.29 -1.23 14.64
N PRO A 2 20.25 -0.49 14.22
CA PRO A 2 18.89 -1.00 14.25
C PRO A 2 18.76 -2.25 13.35
N VAL A 3 17.75 -3.08 13.61
CA VAL A 3 17.42 -4.22 12.74
C VAL A 3 17.05 -3.69 11.35
N THR A 4 17.72 -4.17 10.30
CA THR A 4 17.49 -3.72 8.91
C THR A 4 17.30 -4.92 7.98
N ASN A 5 16.42 -4.79 6.98
CA ASN A 5 16.21 -5.82 5.96
C ASN A 5 17.18 -5.59 4.79
N LEU A 6 18.12 -6.49 4.56
CA LEU A 6 19.07 -6.41 3.46
C LEU A 6 18.43 -6.41 2.09
N MET A 7 17.32 -7.12 1.94
CA MET A 7 16.63 -7.21 0.66
C MET A 7 16.07 -5.86 0.21
N HIS A 8 15.77 -4.97 1.16
CA HIS A 8 15.31 -3.61 0.88
C HIS A 8 16.28 -2.87 -0.05
N ASP A 9 17.55 -2.78 0.34
CA ASP A 9 18.55 -2.00 -0.40
C ASP A 9 18.95 -2.70 -1.71
N ILE A 10 19.03 -4.04 -1.69
CA ILE A 10 19.33 -4.83 -2.89
C ILE A 10 18.24 -4.62 -3.96
N ILE A 11 16.96 -4.71 -3.56
CA ILE A 11 15.83 -4.55 -4.47
C ILE A 11 15.77 -3.12 -4.98
N ILE A 12 15.92 -2.12 -4.11
CA ILE A 12 15.95 -0.70 -4.51
C ILE A 12 17.00 -0.46 -5.60
N ASN A 13 18.24 -0.90 -5.37
CA ASN A 13 19.32 -0.68 -6.33
C ASN A 13 19.05 -1.40 -7.64
N THR A 14 18.53 -2.64 -7.58
CA THR A 14 18.24 -3.43 -8.77
C THR A 14 17.09 -2.80 -9.58
N VAL A 15 16.03 -2.34 -8.92
CA VAL A 15 14.93 -1.62 -9.57
C VAL A 15 15.44 -0.34 -10.24
N ASP A 16 16.27 0.45 -9.55
CA ASP A 16 16.85 1.67 -10.12
C ASP A 16 17.73 1.37 -11.34
N GLU A 17 18.47 0.27 -11.35
CA GLU A 17 19.25 -0.16 -12.52
C GLU A 17 18.37 -0.62 -13.69
N VAL A 18 17.30 -1.36 -13.43
CA VAL A 18 16.35 -1.80 -14.45
C VAL A 18 15.65 -0.60 -15.07
N LEU A 19 15.10 0.30 -14.24
CA LEU A 19 14.38 1.50 -14.71
C LEU A 19 15.28 2.47 -15.49
N LYS A 20 16.60 2.48 -15.25
CA LYS A 20 17.56 3.27 -16.04
C LYS A 20 17.81 2.70 -17.44
N LYS A 21 17.66 1.39 -17.62
CA LYS A 21 17.93 0.69 -18.89
C LYS A 21 16.71 0.67 -19.81
N GLU A 22 15.52 0.72 -19.23
CA GLU A 22 14.25 0.68 -19.94
C GLU A 22 13.92 2.02 -20.62
N ASP A 23 13.17 1.97 -21.73
CA ASP A 23 12.78 3.15 -22.49
C ASP A 23 11.69 3.95 -21.76
N LYS A 24 11.86 5.28 -21.68
CA LYS A 24 10.96 6.19 -20.94
C LYS A 24 9.48 6.12 -21.38
N ASN A 25 9.22 5.68 -22.61
CA ASN A 25 7.86 5.55 -23.14
C ASN A 25 7.12 4.32 -22.58
N GLU A 26 7.84 3.23 -22.25
CA GLU A 26 7.23 2.01 -21.67
C GLU A 26 7.02 2.13 -20.15
N ILE A 27 7.74 3.04 -19.49
CA ILE A 27 7.67 3.27 -18.04
C ILE A 27 6.80 4.50 -17.72
N ALA A 28 6.20 5.15 -18.72
CA ALA A 28 5.38 6.34 -18.53
C ALA A 28 4.16 6.01 -17.64
N GLY A 29 4.30 6.28 -16.35
CA GLY A 29 3.29 5.94 -15.35
C GLY A 29 3.57 4.68 -14.54
N VAL A 30 4.77 4.10 -14.50
CA VAL A 30 5.08 3.08 -13.48
C VAL A 30 5.65 3.75 -12.24
N ASN A 31 4.99 3.55 -11.08
CA ASN A 31 5.50 4.08 -9.82
C ASN A 31 6.59 3.17 -9.26
N ARG A 32 7.78 3.73 -9.06
CA ARG A 32 8.94 3.06 -8.51
C ARG A 32 8.62 2.36 -7.17
N ASP A 33 7.90 3.03 -6.29
CA ASP A 33 7.64 2.51 -4.95
C ASP A 33 6.63 1.35 -4.97
N GLU A 34 5.73 1.31 -5.95
CA GLU A 34 4.82 0.19 -6.16
C GLU A 34 5.57 -1.07 -6.62
N ILE A 35 6.57 -0.92 -7.51
CA ILE A 35 7.45 -2.04 -7.91
C ILE A 35 8.19 -2.57 -6.68
N ILE A 36 8.83 -1.67 -5.92
CA ILE A 36 9.62 -2.06 -4.75
C ILE A 36 8.74 -2.79 -3.73
N ALA A 37 7.55 -2.26 -3.41
CA ALA A 37 6.60 -2.90 -2.53
C ALA A 37 6.12 -4.26 -3.07
N TYR A 38 5.86 -4.36 -4.38
CA TYR A 38 5.45 -5.61 -5.01
C TYR A 38 6.51 -6.71 -4.83
N VAL A 39 7.78 -6.38 -5.06
CA VAL A 39 8.90 -7.33 -4.99
C VAL A 39 9.23 -7.68 -3.54
N LEU A 40 9.29 -6.68 -2.64
CA LEU A 40 9.59 -6.92 -1.22
C LEU A 40 8.58 -7.84 -0.53
N ASN A 41 7.31 -7.77 -0.92
CA ASN A 41 6.26 -8.63 -0.39
C ASN A 41 6.34 -10.09 -0.89
N ARG A 42 7.24 -10.39 -1.84
CA ARG A 42 7.39 -11.71 -2.47
C ARG A 42 8.75 -12.35 -2.26
N VAL A 43 9.71 -11.62 -1.72
CA VAL A 43 11.06 -12.11 -1.43
C VAL A 43 11.21 -12.35 0.07
N PRO A 44 11.80 -13.47 0.51
CA PRO A 44 12.07 -13.70 1.93
C PRO A 44 12.93 -12.57 2.52
N PRO A 45 12.49 -11.93 3.62
CA PRO A 45 13.27 -10.84 4.22
C PRO A 45 14.54 -11.38 4.88
N LYS A 46 15.63 -10.62 4.81
CA LYS A 46 16.92 -10.99 5.40
C LYS A 46 17.35 -9.90 6.39
N TYR A 47 17.01 -10.10 7.65
CA TYR A 47 17.28 -9.11 8.69
C TYR A 47 18.68 -9.23 9.28
N VAL A 48 19.36 -8.10 9.47
CA VAL A 48 20.67 -8.01 10.12
C VAL A 48 20.73 -6.92 11.18
N THR A 49 21.60 -7.11 12.16
CA THR A 49 21.82 -6.20 13.29
C THR A 49 23.24 -5.66 13.38
N SER A 50 24.16 -6.16 12.54
CA SER A 50 25.58 -5.79 12.56
C SER A 50 26.12 -5.54 11.16
N GLU A 51 27.15 -4.69 11.08
CA GLU A 51 27.89 -4.40 9.85
C GLU A 51 28.50 -5.66 9.23
N ARG A 52 29.01 -6.58 10.05
CA ARG A 52 29.52 -7.87 9.58
C ARG A 52 28.40 -8.70 8.95
N GLY A 53 27.22 -8.75 9.58
CA GLY A 53 26.06 -9.44 9.02
C GLY A 53 25.60 -8.85 7.69
N LEU A 54 25.66 -7.52 7.55
CA LEU A 54 25.42 -6.81 6.29
C LEU A 54 26.43 -7.23 5.22
N LEU A 55 27.73 -7.18 5.52
CA LEU A 55 28.79 -7.53 4.58
C LEU A 55 28.67 -8.99 4.10
N TYR A 56 28.55 -9.94 5.03
CA TYR A 56 28.34 -11.35 4.67
C TYR A 56 27.03 -11.56 3.91
N GLY A 57 25.99 -10.82 4.27
CA GLY A 57 24.69 -10.88 3.61
C GLY A 57 24.74 -10.42 2.16
N ILE A 58 25.44 -9.30 1.88
CA ILE A 58 25.66 -8.78 0.53
C ILE A 58 26.55 -9.71 -0.28
N LEU A 59 27.63 -10.24 0.31
CA LEU A 59 28.50 -11.20 -0.37
C LEU A 59 27.71 -12.44 -0.77
N ASP A 60 26.99 -13.05 0.17
CA ASP A 60 26.14 -14.23 -0.08
C ASP A 60 25.07 -13.95 -1.16
N ALA A 61 24.42 -12.79 -1.13
CA ALA A 61 23.43 -12.39 -2.14
C ALA A 61 24.06 -12.17 -3.53
N LYS A 62 25.30 -11.65 -3.59
CA LYS A 62 26.05 -11.48 -4.85
C LYS A 62 26.45 -12.82 -5.47
N TYR A 63 26.76 -13.83 -4.65
CA TYR A 63 27.19 -15.14 -5.15
C TYR A 63 26.03 -16.09 -5.46
N LYS A 64 24.82 -15.81 -4.96
CA LYS A 64 23.61 -16.57 -5.27
C LYS A 64 22.92 -16.03 -6.52
N ILE A 65 23.45 -16.41 -7.69
CA ILE A 65 22.91 -16.04 -9.01
C ILE A 65 21.42 -16.34 -9.11
N GLN A 66 20.96 -17.48 -8.57
CA GLN A 66 19.53 -17.85 -8.57
C GLN A 66 18.65 -16.76 -7.94
N GLN A 67 19.04 -16.23 -6.78
CA GLN A 67 18.28 -15.20 -6.09
C GLN A 67 18.22 -13.90 -6.90
N GLN A 68 19.30 -13.53 -7.58
CA GLN A 68 19.33 -12.35 -8.43
C GLN A 68 18.39 -12.50 -9.64
N VAL A 69 18.40 -13.67 -10.28
CA VAL A 69 17.49 -13.98 -11.39
C VAL A 69 16.04 -13.94 -10.93
N ASP A 70 15.73 -14.53 -9.78
CA ASP A 70 14.37 -14.54 -9.22
C ASP A 70 13.88 -13.10 -8.92
N ILE A 71 14.73 -12.27 -8.31
CA ILE A 71 14.42 -10.85 -8.05
C ILE A 71 14.17 -10.11 -9.36
N LEU A 72 15.03 -10.31 -10.36
CA LEU A 72 14.91 -9.64 -11.65
C LEU A 72 13.59 -10.02 -12.34
N LEU A 73 13.24 -11.30 -12.34
CA LEU A 73 11.98 -11.79 -12.89
C LEU A 73 10.77 -11.16 -12.19
N LEU A 74 10.80 -11.08 -10.85
CA LEU A 74 9.75 -10.42 -10.07
C LEU A 74 9.62 -8.92 -10.39
N ILE A 75 10.71 -8.23 -10.65
CA ILE A 75 10.71 -6.82 -11.05
C ILE A 75 9.99 -6.67 -12.41
N TYR A 76 10.33 -7.48 -13.41
CA TYR A 76 9.67 -7.43 -14.71
C TYR A 76 8.18 -7.80 -14.64
N GLU A 77 7.84 -8.80 -13.84
CA GLU A 77 6.44 -9.16 -13.58
C GLU A 77 5.68 -7.99 -12.94
N ALA A 78 6.31 -7.28 -12.00
CA ALA A 78 5.73 -6.11 -11.36
C ALA A 78 5.46 -4.99 -12.37
N ILE A 79 6.46 -4.67 -13.20
CA ILE A 79 6.34 -3.64 -14.26
C ILE A 79 5.16 -3.97 -15.16
N GLN A 80 5.09 -5.20 -15.68
CA GLN A 80 3.98 -5.62 -16.54
C GLN A 80 2.64 -5.50 -15.83
N LYS A 81 2.50 -6.02 -14.60
CA LYS A 81 1.22 -5.96 -13.87
C LYS A 81 0.77 -4.54 -13.54
N ILE A 82 1.70 -3.66 -13.17
CA ILE A 82 1.38 -2.27 -12.84
C ILE A 82 0.99 -1.50 -14.11
N PHE A 83 1.71 -1.72 -15.22
CA PHE A 83 1.41 -1.12 -16.51
C PHE A 83 0.01 -1.49 -17.00
N HIS A 84 -0.30 -2.80 -17.06
CA HIS A 84 -1.62 -3.29 -17.51
C HIS A 84 -2.78 -2.79 -16.63
N ARG A 85 -2.57 -2.57 -15.34
CA ARG A 85 -3.59 -1.99 -14.46
C ARG A 85 -3.90 -0.53 -14.83
N ARG A 86 -2.90 0.25 -15.19
CA ARG A 86 -3.04 1.69 -15.45
C ARG A 86 -3.63 2.01 -16.82
N ASP A 87 -3.38 1.17 -17.83
CA ASP A 87 -4.08 1.27 -19.13
C ASP A 87 -5.60 1.11 -18.99
N SER A 88 -6.07 0.44 -17.94
CA SER A 88 -7.49 0.15 -17.72
C SER A 88 -8.26 1.17 -16.89
N ASN A 89 -7.61 2.11 -16.18
CA ASN A 89 -8.31 3.21 -15.50
C ASN A 89 -7.34 4.31 -14.99
N THR A 90 -7.62 5.54 -15.44
CA THR A 90 -7.31 6.84 -14.84
C THR A 90 -5.90 7.05 -14.30
N ALA A 91 -5.11 7.75 -15.12
CA ALA A 91 -3.85 8.35 -14.75
C ALA A 91 -4.00 9.40 -13.63
N ILE A 92 -2.91 9.55 -12.89
CA ILE A 92 -2.61 10.51 -11.81
C ILE A 92 -3.19 10.09 -10.46
N LYS A 93 -2.39 9.34 -9.69
CA LYS A 93 -2.60 9.18 -8.25
C LYS A 93 -1.54 9.97 -7.51
N GLU A 94 -1.97 10.89 -6.65
CA GLU A 94 -1.13 11.53 -5.66
C GLU A 94 -0.57 10.45 -4.74
N VAL A 95 0.64 9.98 -5.04
CA VAL A 95 1.43 9.22 -4.09
C VAL A 95 1.58 10.11 -2.86
N ALA A 96 1.23 9.58 -1.69
CA ALA A 96 1.42 10.21 -0.38
C ALA A 96 2.68 11.09 -0.40
N THR A 97 2.50 12.42 -0.39
CA THR A 97 3.62 13.33 -0.63
C THR A 97 4.64 13.12 0.49
N PRO A 98 5.88 12.73 0.18
CA PRO A 98 6.90 12.54 1.20
C PRO A 98 7.12 13.88 1.93
N GLY A 99 6.74 13.94 3.20
CA GLY A 99 6.81 15.14 4.03
C GLY A 99 5.51 15.55 4.73
N LYS A 100 4.35 15.00 4.36
CA LYS A 100 3.10 15.23 5.11
C LYS A 100 3.11 14.38 6.39
N THR A 101 3.24 15.00 7.55
CA THR A 101 3.32 14.29 8.86
C THR A 101 1.96 14.09 9.53
N SER A 102 0.89 14.63 8.96
CA SER A 102 -0.45 14.55 9.51
C SER A 102 -1.31 13.60 8.69
N TYR A 103 -1.14 12.30 8.93
CA TYR A 103 -2.07 11.27 8.45
C TYR A 103 -2.90 10.79 9.63
N LEU A 104 -4.20 10.59 9.40
CA LEU A 104 -5.04 9.86 10.35
C LEU A 104 -4.78 8.35 10.18
N PRO A 105 -4.97 7.55 11.25
CA PRO A 105 -4.91 6.10 11.12
C PRO A 105 -5.99 5.59 10.18
N HIS A 106 -5.72 4.44 9.54
CA HIS A 106 -6.75 3.73 8.79
C HIS A 106 -7.86 3.24 9.73
N ILE A 107 -9.10 3.39 9.30
CA ILE A 107 -10.28 2.87 9.99
C ILE A 107 -10.75 1.66 9.22
N ILE A 108 -10.55 0.47 9.79
CA ILE A 108 -10.86 -0.82 9.17
C ILE A 108 -11.77 -1.58 10.12
N GLY A 109 -12.77 -2.24 9.56
CA GLY A 109 -13.62 -3.16 10.29
C GLY A 109 -14.27 -4.17 9.37
N GLN A 110 -15.07 -5.06 9.95
CA GLN A 110 -15.76 -6.11 9.24
C GLN A 110 -17.23 -6.12 9.64
N VAL A 111 -18.12 -6.32 8.66
CA VAL A 111 -19.55 -6.52 8.91
C VAL A 111 -19.86 -8.01 8.82
N ILE A 112 -20.40 -8.55 9.91
CA ILE A 112 -20.80 -9.95 10.03
C ILE A 112 -22.18 -10.04 10.67
N GLU A 113 -22.90 -11.10 10.38
CA GLU A 113 -24.14 -11.45 11.08
C GLU A 113 -23.82 -11.98 12.47
N GLU A 114 -24.55 -11.51 13.48
CA GLU A 114 -24.29 -11.85 14.88
C GLU A 114 -24.43 -13.36 15.16
N THR A 115 -25.45 -14.02 14.62
CA THR A 115 -25.77 -15.41 14.97
C THR A 115 -24.87 -16.42 14.25
N THR A 116 -24.61 -16.22 12.96
CA THR A 116 -23.85 -17.18 12.15
C THR A 116 -22.38 -16.80 11.99
N LEU A 117 -22.01 -15.56 12.35
CA LEU A 117 -20.71 -14.95 12.06
C LEU A 117 -20.38 -14.92 10.54
N SER A 118 -21.41 -15.04 9.70
CA SER A 118 -21.27 -15.00 8.25
C SER A 118 -21.10 -13.57 7.75
N VAL A 119 -20.41 -13.42 6.62
CA VAL A 119 -20.25 -12.13 5.94
C VAL A 119 -21.58 -11.68 5.37
N ILE A 120 -21.96 -10.43 5.65
CA ILE A 120 -23.11 -9.78 5.04
C ILE A 120 -22.63 -8.95 3.84
N PRO A 121 -22.92 -9.33 2.59
CA PRO A 121 -22.63 -8.51 1.42
C PRO A 121 -23.62 -7.34 1.31
N ASP A 122 -23.23 -6.32 0.53
CA ASP A 122 -24.08 -5.18 0.14
C ASP A 122 -24.56 -4.28 1.29
N VAL A 123 -23.91 -4.35 2.45
CA VAL A 123 -24.08 -3.35 3.51
C VAL A 123 -23.32 -2.09 3.13
N GLU A 124 -24.03 -0.96 3.10
CA GLU A 124 -23.43 0.34 2.89
C GLU A 124 -22.88 0.86 4.22
N VAL A 125 -21.57 1.01 4.29
CA VAL A 125 -20.86 1.57 5.45
C VAL A 125 -20.42 2.98 5.09
N SER A 126 -20.78 3.97 5.90
CA SER A 126 -20.35 5.36 5.72
C SER A 126 -19.54 5.84 6.92
N LEU A 127 -18.43 6.53 6.65
CA LEU A 127 -17.71 7.27 7.67
C LEU A 127 -18.18 8.73 7.66
N MET A 128 -18.74 9.19 8.77
CA MET A 128 -19.29 10.52 8.93
C MET A 128 -18.43 11.37 9.86
N ARG A 129 -18.38 12.68 9.57
CA ARG A 129 -17.75 13.72 10.39
C ARG A 129 -18.58 14.99 10.31
N GLY A 130 -18.98 15.54 11.45
CA GLY A 130 -19.80 16.78 11.48
C GLY A 130 -21.11 16.68 10.71
N GLY A 131 -21.73 15.49 10.68
CA GLY A 131 -22.99 15.25 9.96
C GLY A 131 -22.86 15.03 8.44
N SER A 132 -21.66 15.15 7.87
CA SER A 132 -21.38 14.88 6.44
C SER A 132 -20.42 13.71 6.27
N ARG A 133 -20.33 13.13 5.07
CA ARG A 133 -19.34 12.08 4.77
C ARG A 133 -17.93 12.63 4.94
N ALA A 134 -17.08 11.89 5.63
CA ALA A 134 -15.68 12.23 5.80
C ALA A 134 -14.96 12.20 4.44
N VAL A 135 -14.16 13.24 4.19
CA VAL A 135 -13.31 13.34 2.98
C VAL A 135 -12.16 12.35 3.13
N MET A 136 -11.92 11.55 2.08
CA MET A 136 -10.87 10.53 2.05
C MET A 136 -9.56 11.12 1.54
N VAL A 137 -8.44 10.47 1.86
CA VAL A 137 -7.09 10.91 1.45
C VAL A 137 -6.97 10.98 -0.07
N ASP A 138 -7.52 10.00 -0.80
CA ASP A 138 -7.60 10.00 -2.25
C ASP A 138 -8.80 9.15 -2.77
N SER A 139 -8.90 8.99 -4.08
CA SER A 139 -10.02 8.34 -4.78
C SER A 139 -10.10 6.82 -4.64
N ASP A 140 -9.04 6.13 -4.23
CA ASP A 140 -9.07 4.67 -4.04
C ASP A 140 -9.86 4.27 -2.78
N TRP A 141 -10.07 5.22 -1.87
CA TRP A 141 -10.86 5.03 -0.67
C TRP A 141 -12.27 5.58 -0.92
N GLU A 142 -13.19 4.69 -1.24
CA GLU A 142 -14.59 5.05 -1.45
C GLU A 142 -15.28 5.28 -0.09
N ASN A 143 -16.04 6.38 0.01
CA ASN A 143 -16.95 6.64 1.11
C ASN A 143 -18.28 7.16 0.53
N PRO A 144 -19.34 6.34 0.51
CA PRO A 144 -19.56 5.13 1.28
C PRO A 144 -18.88 3.89 0.67
N SER A 145 -18.53 2.93 1.51
CA SER A 145 -17.97 1.64 1.10
C SER A 145 -19.04 0.55 1.20
N ARG A 146 -19.14 -0.32 0.19
CA ARG A 146 -20.06 -1.46 0.19
C ARG A 146 -19.32 -2.75 0.49
N THR A 147 -19.84 -3.53 1.43
CA THR A 147 -19.26 -4.83 1.79
C THR A 147 -19.42 -5.82 0.64
N LYS A 148 -18.37 -6.61 0.37
CA LYS A 148 -18.35 -7.63 -0.69
C LYS A 148 -17.87 -8.96 -0.13
N LEU A 149 -18.32 -10.06 -0.72
CA LEU A 149 -17.80 -11.39 -0.39
C LEU A 149 -16.30 -11.52 -0.71
N SER A 150 -15.85 -10.89 -1.80
CA SER A 150 -14.44 -10.88 -2.20
C SER A 150 -13.53 -10.20 -1.17
N THR A 151 -14.03 -9.18 -0.47
CA THR A 151 -13.34 -8.51 0.65
C THR A 151 -13.70 -9.09 2.01
N ARG A 152 -14.42 -10.23 2.04
CA ARG A 152 -14.91 -10.89 3.27
C ARG A 152 -15.65 -9.93 4.21
N GLY A 153 -16.41 -8.98 3.66
CA GLY A 153 -17.18 -8.02 4.45
C GLY A 153 -16.37 -6.91 5.11
N HIS A 154 -15.09 -6.77 4.77
CA HIS A 154 -14.27 -5.68 5.29
C HIS A 154 -14.62 -4.36 4.60
N TYR A 155 -14.68 -3.31 5.41
CA TYR A 155 -14.67 -1.91 4.96
C TYR A 155 -13.36 -1.26 5.38
N HIS A 156 -12.93 -0.27 4.61
CA HIS A 156 -11.67 0.44 4.84
C HIS A 156 -11.83 1.91 4.48
N PHE A 157 -11.56 2.78 5.45
CA PHE A 157 -11.52 4.22 5.24
C PHE A 157 -10.15 4.77 5.60
N TRP A 158 -9.71 5.76 4.84
CA TRP A 158 -8.56 6.58 5.19
C TRP A 158 -8.95 8.06 5.12
N PRO A 159 -9.45 8.63 6.24
CA PRO A 159 -9.89 10.01 6.25
C PRO A 159 -8.71 10.97 6.12
N GLN A 160 -8.92 12.04 5.35
CA GLN A 160 -7.94 13.10 5.20
C GLN A 160 -7.83 13.91 6.50
N PHE A 161 -6.59 14.19 6.93
CA PHE A 161 -6.36 15.16 8.00
C PHE A 161 -6.50 16.59 7.46
N ILE A 162 -7.43 17.35 8.03
CA ILE A 162 -7.72 18.72 7.62
C ILE A 162 -7.17 19.66 8.70
N GLU A 163 -6.00 20.25 8.45
CA GLU A 163 -5.29 21.08 9.44
C GLU A 163 -6.15 22.22 10.01
N SER A 164 -6.94 22.90 9.17
CA SER A 164 -7.80 24.02 9.57
C SER A 164 -8.84 23.63 10.62
N GLU A 165 -9.19 22.35 10.71
CA GLU A 165 -10.27 21.85 11.57
C GLU A 165 -9.77 20.93 12.70
N MET A 166 -8.63 20.26 12.50
CA MET A 166 -8.17 19.17 13.36
C MET A 166 -6.90 19.48 14.16
N LYS A 167 -6.13 20.52 13.81
CA LYS A 167 -4.80 20.78 14.38
C LYS A 167 -4.82 21.15 15.87
N ASN A 168 -5.89 21.80 16.31
CA ASN A 168 -6.04 22.32 17.68
C ASN A 168 -7.03 21.51 18.53
N THR A 169 -7.46 20.35 18.03
CA THR A 169 -8.46 19.50 18.69
C THR A 169 -7.78 18.27 19.29
N PRO A 170 -7.99 17.97 20.58
CA PRO A 170 -7.35 16.83 21.24
C PRO A 170 -7.89 15.47 20.75
N SER A 171 -9.09 15.48 20.16
CA SER A 171 -9.76 14.33 19.58
C SER A 171 -10.57 14.77 18.38
N VAL A 172 -10.55 13.95 17.32
CA VAL A 172 -11.32 14.15 16.10
C VAL A 172 -12.41 13.06 16.04
N PRO A 173 -13.66 13.35 16.40
CA PRO A 173 -14.72 12.35 16.43
C PRO A 173 -15.18 11.98 15.01
N PHE A 174 -15.30 10.67 14.78
CA PHE A 174 -15.93 10.10 13.59
C PHE A 174 -17.10 9.22 14.01
N THR A 175 -18.09 9.08 13.13
CA THR A 175 -19.24 8.19 13.34
C THR A 175 -19.34 7.24 12.17
N ILE A 176 -19.42 5.95 12.44
CA ILE A 176 -19.64 4.93 11.42
C ILE A 176 -21.13 4.61 11.39
N THR A 177 -21.73 4.67 10.21
CA THR A 177 -23.13 4.27 10.00
C THR A 177 -23.18 3.07 9.08
N PHE A 178 -24.08 2.15 9.41
CA PHE A 178 -24.33 0.94 8.64
C PHE A 178 -25.76 1.00 8.12
N GLN A 179 -25.93 0.85 6.81
CA GLN A 179 -27.23 0.74 6.18
C GLN A 179 -27.31 -0.62 5.49
N HIS A 180 -28.11 -1.49 6.09
CA HIS A 180 -28.46 -2.79 5.55
C HIS A 180 -29.73 -2.64 4.68
N PRO A 181 -29.83 -3.32 3.52
CA PRO A 181 -31.06 -3.37 2.73
C PRO A 181 -32.24 -3.97 3.48
#